data_AF-A0A960QYE1-F1
#
_entry.id   AF-A0A960QYE1-F1
#
_cell.length_a   1.000
_cell.length_b   1.000
_cell.length_c   1.000
_cell.angle_alpha   90.00
_cell.angle_beta   90.00
_cell.angle_gamma   90.00
#
_symmetry.space_group_name_H-M   'P 1'
#
loop_
_entity.id
_entity.type
_entity.pdbx_description
1 polymer ?
#
loop_
_entity_poly.entity_id
_entity_poly.type
_entity_poly.pdbx_seq_one_letter_code
_entity_poly.pdbx_strand_id
1 'polypeptide(L)'
;MKAAVICSKGIGDGLMMMVASHHLQLEGYEVTTFQDHLHELASFFPGHHFAKRTNSLDLHAFDRIILQNDNSPLSYSIIDHYRSKLSVFYANYEKDKHRPLTSLDRVFDRTKPLTHNIALSISSLLEREPLLTSNGIVVPAGLVHRKYAKRILIHPTS
;
A
#
# COMPACT_ATOMS: atom_id res chain seq x y z
N MET A 1 6.94 5.75 15.82
CA MET A 1 7.70 5.36 14.61
C MET A 1 6.88 5.78 13.40
N LYS A 2 7.52 6.18 12.31
CA LYS A 2 6.87 6.62 11.07
C LYS A 2 7.05 5.59 9.97
N ALA A 3 5.98 5.25 9.26
CA ALA A 3 6.05 4.36 8.11
C ALA A 3 5.50 5.04 6.85
N ALA A 4 6.16 4.80 5.72
CA ALA A 4 5.69 5.18 4.40
C ALA A 4 5.21 3.95 3.64
N VAL A 5 4.04 4.05 3.01
CA VAL A 5 3.54 3.04 2.07
C VAL A 5 3.39 3.70 0.70
N ILE A 6 4.18 3.26 -0.27
CA ILE A 6 4.18 3.81 -1.62
C ILE A 6 3.46 2.82 -2.54
N CYS A 7 2.33 3.27 -3.08
CA CYS A 7 1.48 2.46 -3.94
C CYS A 7 1.91 2.55 -5.40
N SER A 8 1.37 1.67 -6.24
CA SER A 8 1.36 1.90 -7.69
C SER A 8 0.49 3.13 -8.02
N LYS A 9 0.49 3.56 -9.30
CA LYS A 9 -0.36 4.67 -9.77
C LYS A 9 -1.86 4.39 -9.64
N GLY A 10 -2.27 3.14 -9.81
CA GLY A 10 -3.70 2.77 -9.83
C GLY A 10 -4.37 2.94 -8.48
N ILE A 11 -5.59 3.50 -8.46
CA ILE A 11 -6.35 3.64 -7.20
C ILE A 11 -6.71 2.28 -6.59
N GLY A 12 -6.98 1.27 -7.43
CA GLY A 12 -7.27 -0.10 -6.97
C GLY A 12 -6.08 -0.69 -6.20
N ASP A 13 -4.88 -0.54 -6.73
CA ASP A 13 -3.64 -0.92 -6.04
C ASP A 13 -3.45 -0.16 -4.73
N GLY A 14 -3.72 1.15 -4.74
CA GLY A 14 -3.73 1.97 -3.53
C GLY A 14 -4.66 1.42 -2.45
N LEU A 15 -5.91 1.09 -2.81
CA LEU A 15 -6.89 0.50 -1.89
C LEU A 15 -6.47 -0.88 -1.36
N MET A 16 -5.74 -1.66 -2.16
CA MET A 16 -5.19 -2.95 -1.71
C MET A 16 -3.99 -2.76 -0.78
N MET A 17 -3.10 -1.79 -1.07
CA MET A 17 -1.96 -1.47 -0.22
C MET A 17 -2.35 -0.84 1.12
N MET A 18 -3.58 -0.34 1.26
CA MET A 18 -4.13 0.03 2.57
C MET A 18 -4.14 -1.14 3.57
N VAL A 19 -4.12 -2.40 3.12
CA VAL A 19 -3.87 -3.55 4.02
C VAL A 19 -2.52 -3.40 4.73
N ALA A 20 -1.45 -3.09 4.00
CA ALA A 20 -0.14 -2.87 4.62
C ALA A 20 -0.17 -1.65 5.56
N SER A 21 -0.78 -0.55 5.13
CA SER A 21 -0.90 0.66 5.95
C SER A 21 -1.67 0.39 7.25
N HIS A 22 -2.74 -0.38 7.19
CA HIS A 22 -3.57 -0.71 8.35
C HIS A 22 -2.82 -1.60 9.35
N HIS A 23 -2.11 -2.63 8.87
CA HIS A 23 -1.29 -3.48 9.76
C HIS A 23 -0.19 -2.66 10.46
N LEU A 24 0.47 -1.75 9.74
CA LEU A 24 1.46 -0.85 10.34
C LEU A 24 0.83 0.08 11.40
N GLN A 25 -0.35 0.63 11.12
CA GLN A 25 -1.08 1.47 12.08
C GLN A 25 -1.45 0.68 13.35
N LEU A 26 -1.89 -0.57 13.22
CA LEU A 26 -2.20 -1.44 14.36
C LEU A 26 -0.97 -1.76 15.22
N GLU A 27 0.23 -1.81 14.64
CA GLU A 27 1.50 -1.90 15.37
C GLU A 27 2.00 -0.54 15.89
N GLY A 28 1.17 0.52 15.83
CA GLY A 28 1.46 1.83 16.41
C GLY A 28 2.33 2.75 15.55
N TYR A 29 2.49 2.47 14.25
CA TYR A 29 3.14 3.42 13.34
C TYR A 29 2.23 4.58 12.98
N GLU A 30 2.81 5.77 12.86
CA GLU A 30 2.22 6.88 12.13
C GLU A 30 2.46 6.63 10.63
N VAL A 31 1.39 6.31 9.89
CA VAL A 31 1.51 5.84 8.50
C VAL A 31 1.07 6.91 7.51
N THR A 32 1.97 7.20 6.56
CA THR A 32 1.66 8.01 5.36
C THR A 32 1.60 7.11 4.14
N THR A 33 0.42 7.03 3.51
CA THR A 33 0.22 6.33 2.24
C THR A 33 0.36 7.30 1.06
N PHE A 34 1.28 7.02 0.15
CA PHE A 34 1.55 7.83 -1.04
C PHE A 34 0.78 7.29 -2.25
N GLN A 35 -0.31 7.97 -2.61
CA GLN A 35 -1.14 7.70 -3.80
C GLN A 35 -1.92 8.97 -4.18
N ASP A 36 -2.12 9.21 -5.48
CA ASP A 36 -2.60 10.50 -5.99
C ASP A 36 -4.06 10.86 -5.62
N HIS A 37 -4.92 9.85 -5.44
CA HIS A 37 -6.38 9.98 -5.32
C HIS A 37 -6.95 9.44 -4.00
N LEU A 38 -6.20 8.65 -3.22
CA LEU A 38 -6.71 8.05 -1.96
C LEU A 38 -7.13 9.08 -0.92
N HIS A 39 -6.57 10.29 -0.97
CA HIS A 39 -6.96 11.39 -0.07
C HIS A 39 -8.45 11.74 -0.18
N GLU A 40 -9.10 11.48 -1.33
CA GLU A 40 -10.54 11.68 -1.53
C GLU A 40 -11.38 10.71 -0.67
N LEU A 41 -10.78 9.59 -0.25
CA LEU A 41 -11.40 8.59 0.62
C LEU A 41 -10.98 8.73 2.09
N ALA A 42 -10.35 9.84 2.49
CA ALA A 42 -9.81 10.00 3.84
C ALA A 42 -10.85 9.79 4.96
N SER A 43 -12.12 10.18 4.72
CA SER A 43 -13.21 9.95 5.68
C SER A 43 -13.51 8.47 5.93
N PHE A 44 -13.15 7.58 4.99
CA PHE A 44 -13.30 6.14 5.12
C PHE A 44 -12.12 5.47 5.82
N PHE A 45 -11.01 6.17 6.05
CA PHE A 45 -9.79 5.60 6.63
C PHE A 45 -9.32 6.45 7.82
N PRO A 46 -10.07 6.43 8.95
CA PRO A 46 -9.74 7.25 10.10
C PRO A 46 -8.34 6.95 10.64
N GLY A 47 -7.59 8.01 10.96
CA GLY A 47 -6.23 7.91 11.49
C GLY A 47 -5.14 7.58 10.47
N HIS A 48 -5.47 7.46 9.18
CA HIS A 48 -4.49 7.34 8.10
C HIS A 48 -4.14 8.71 7.50
N HIS A 49 -2.88 8.89 7.14
CA HIS A 49 -2.42 10.07 6.41
C HIS A 49 -2.17 9.72 4.94
N PHE A 50 -2.56 10.64 4.05
CA PHE A 50 -2.40 10.47 2.61
C PHE A 50 -1.54 11.61 2.04
N ALA A 51 -0.65 11.25 1.11
CA ALA A 51 0.15 12.20 0.35
C ALA A 51 0.16 11.81 -1.12
N LYS A 52 0.39 12.78 -2.01
CA LYS A 52 0.49 12.52 -3.45
C LYS A 52 1.75 11.75 -3.78
N ARG A 53 1.67 10.87 -4.79
CA ARG A 53 2.80 10.09 -5.29
C ARG A 53 3.50 10.88 -6.40
N THR A 54 4.28 11.89 -5.99
CA THR A 54 5.08 12.70 -6.91
C THR A 54 6.26 11.92 -7.51
N ASN A 55 6.87 12.45 -8.58
CA ASN A 55 8.02 11.81 -9.25
C ASN A 55 9.30 11.74 -8.40
N SER A 56 9.32 12.42 -7.26
CA SER A 56 10.37 12.36 -6.24
C SER A 56 9.70 12.43 -4.87
N LEU A 57 10.19 11.63 -3.92
CA LEU A 57 9.70 11.58 -2.54
C LEU A 57 10.90 11.66 -1.58
N ASP A 58 10.84 12.58 -0.62
CA ASP A 58 11.73 12.57 0.53
C ASP A 58 11.17 11.59 1.57
N LEU A 59 11.89 10.49 1.79
CA LEU A 59 11.51 9.44 2.71
C LEU A 59 12.50 9.29 3.87
N HIS A 60 13.40 10.26 4.08
CA HIS A 60 14.41 10.19 5.14
C HIS A 60 13.80 10.12 6.54
N ALA A 61 12.69 10.82 6.76
CA ALA A 61 11.99 10.89 8.05
C ALA A 61 11.23 9.61 8.45
N PHE A 62 11.09 8.62 7.56
CA PHE A 62 10.38 7.38 7.86
C PHE A 62 11.33 6.29 8.35
N ASP A 63 10.93 5.57 9.39
CA ASP A 63 11.69 4.46 9.97
C ASP A 63 11.56 3.19 9.11
N ARG A 64 10.41 3.03 8.46
CA ARG A 64 10.09 1.88 7.60
C ARG A 64 9.41 2.34 6.31
N ILE A 65 9.82 1.74 5.20
CA ILE A 65 9.26 2.04 3.88
C ILE A 65 8.78 0.75 3.24
N ILE A 66 7.51 0.71 2.85
CA ILE A 66 6.92 -0.35 2.03
C ILE A 66 6.65 0.22 0.64
N LEU A 67 7.20 -0.43 -0.39
CA LEU A 67 6.98 -0.04 -1.79
C LEU A 67 6.29 -1.16 -2.54
N GLN A 68 5.13 -0.89 -3.13
CA GLN A 68 4.58 -1.75 -4.17
C GLN A 68 5.31 -1.44 -5.48
N ASN A 69 6.13 -2.38 -5.95
CA ASN A 69 6.89 -2.15 -7.17
C ASN A 69 5.96 -2.14 -8.40
N ASP A 70 6.08 -1.08 -9.19
CA ASP A 70 5.33 -0.87 -10.44
C ASP A 70 6.27 -0.68 -11.66
N ASN A 71 7.56 -0.97 -11.51
CA ASN A 71 8.59 -0.80 -12.54
C ASN A 71 8.76 0.63 -13.05
N SER A 72 8.23 1.63 -12.33
CA SER A 72 8.39 3.03 -12.69
C SER A 72 9.77 3.56 -12.28
N PRO A 73 10.24 4.66 -12.92
CA PRO A 73 11.46 5.35 -12.51
C PRO A 73 11.48 5.75 -11.03
N LEU A 74 10.31 6.11 -10.46
CA LEU A 74 10.17 6.41 -9.04
C LEU A 74 10.43 5.17 -8.17
N SER A 75 9.88 4.01 -8.53
CA SER A 75 10.12 2.78 -7.77
C SER A 75 11.60 2.42 -7.75
N TYR A 76 12.28 2.52 -8.90
CA TYR A 76 13.73 2.27 -8.97
C TYR A 76 14.54 3.28 -8.16
N SER A 77 14.19 4.58 -8.22
CA SER A 77 14.90 5.58 -7.43
C SER A 77 14.73 5.34 -5.92
N ILE A 78 13.52 4.97 -5.47
CA ILE A 78 13.29 4.62 -4.05
C ILE A 78 14.12 3.40 -3.66
N ILE A 79 14.17 2.36 -4.51
CA ILE A 79 14.96 1.14 -4.26
C ILE A 79 16.44 1.46 -4.10
N ASP A 80 16.99 2.29 -4.99
CA ASP A 80 18.41 2.60 -5.02
C ASP A 80 18.81 3.52 -3.83
N HIS A 81 17.92 4.39 -3.32
CA HIS A 81 18.27 5.36 -2.25
C HIS A 81 17.93 4.89 -0.84
N TYR A 82 16.92 4.05 -0.64
CA TYR A 82 16.38 3.75 0.70
C TYR A 82 16.50 2.28 1.12
N ARG A 83 17.35 1.52 0.44
CA ARG A 83 17.45 0.05 0.57
C ARG A 83 17.51 -0.48 2.01
N SER A 84 18.21 0.19 2.91
CA SER A 84 18.42 -0.28 4.30
C SER A 84 17.15 -0.36 5.15
N LYS A 85 16.11 0.40 4.80
CA LYS A 85 14.83 0.45 5.53
C LYS A 85 13.62 0.18 4.64
N LEU A 86 13.88 -0.33 3.44
CA LEU A 86 12.89 -0.57 2.39
C LEU A 86 12.54 -2.04 2.28
N SER A 87 11.25 -2.33 2.30
CA SER A 87 10.69 -3.61 1.89
C SER A 87 9.94 -3.42 0.58
N VAL A 88 10.33 -4.16 -0.47
CA VAL A 88 9.66 -4.08 -1.76
C VAL A 88 8.72 -5.25 -1.94
N PHE A 89 7.47 -4.94 -2.29
CA PHE A 89 6.43 -5.89 -2.61
C PHE A 89 6.36 -6.06 -4.12
N TYR A 90 6.77 -7.23 -4.60
CA TYR A 90 6.79 -7.57 -6.02
C TYR A 90 5.59 -8.44 -6.38
N ALA A 91 4.59 -7.84 -7.03
CA ALA A 91 3.49 -8.59 -7.63
C ALA A 91 3.98 -9.55 -8.74
N ASN A 92 5.00 -9.11 -9.49
CA ASN A 92 5.75 -9.94 -10.41
C ASN A 92 7.23 -9.63 -10.22
N TYR A 93 8.06 -10.64 -9.94
CA TYR A 93 9.52 -10.49 -9.87
C TYR A 93 10.18 -11.24 -11.03
N GLU A 94 11.06 -10.57 -11.76
CA GLU A 94 11.91 -11.14 -12.79
C GLU A 94 13.36 -10.75 -12.50
N LYS A 95 14.23 -11.74 -12.34
CA LYS A 95 15.64 -11.54 -11.92
C LYS A 95 16.41 -10.63 -12.88
N ASP A 96 16.10 -10.70 -14.17
CA ASP A 96 16.81 -9.94 -15.20
C ASP A 96 16.28 -8.50 -15.36
N LYS A 97 15.11 -8.20 -14.81
CA LYS A 97 14.48 -6.86 -14.90
C LYS A 97 14.56 -6.06 -13.61
N HIS A 98 14.66 -6.72 -12.46
CA HIS A 98 14.62 -6.06 -11.17
C HIS A 98 15.96 -6.13 -10.45
N ARG A 99 16.13 -5.25 -9.46
CA ARG A 99 17.28 -5.28 -8.56
C ARG A 99 17.33 -6.62 -7.79
N PRO A 100 18.52 -7.04 -7.33
CA PRO A 100 18.64 -8.20 -6.46
C PRO A 100 17.77 -8.06 -5.20
N LEU A 101 17.09 -9.14 -4.83
CA LEU A 101 16.28 -9.19 -3.63
C LEU A 101 17.13 -9.06 -2.37
N THR A 102 16.55 -8.51 -1.31
CA THR A 102 17.07 -8.66 0.06
C THR A 102 16.09 -9.45 0.92
N SER A 103 16.48 -9.76 2.15
CA SER A 103 15.62 -10.41 3.14
C SER A 103 14.37 -9.61 3.52
N LEU A 104 14.31 -8.31 3.20
CA LEU A 104 13.14 -7.46 3.45
C LEU A 104 12.12 -7.48 2.29
N ASP A 105 12.50 -7.96 1.11
CA ASP A 105 11.58 -7.99 -0.03
C ASP A 105 10.62 -9.17 0.06
N ARG A 106 9.46 -9.00 -0.58
CA ARG A 106 8.45 -10.05 -0.67
C ARG A 106 8.00 -10.20 -2.11
N VAL A 107 8.21 -11.39 -2.65
CA VAL A 107 7.69 -11.78 -3.97
C VAL A 107 6.35 -12.46 -3.76
N PHE A 108 5.34 -11.98 -4.47
CA PHE A 108 3.99 -12.47 -4.31
C PHE A 108 3.79 -13.82 -4.99
N ASP A 109 3.03 -14.69 -4.33
CA ASP A 109 2.53 -15.93 -4.90
C ASP A 109 1.34 -15.62 -5.80
N ARG A 110 1.53 -15.82 -7.11
CA ARG A 110 0.53 -15.49 -8.14
C ARG A 110 -0.71 -16.38 -8.09
N THR A 111 -0.70 -17.45 -7.30
CA THR A 111 -1.87 -18.30 -7.07
C THR A 111 -2.83 -17.71 -6.02
N LYS A 112 -2.40 -16.66 -5.30
CA LYS A 112 -3.16 -16.02 -4.23
C LYS A 112 -3.66 -14.63 -4.66
N PRO A 113 -4.81 -14.16 -4.12
CA PRO A 113 -5.26 -12.80 -4.29
C PRO A 113 -4.20 -11.77 -3.85
N LEU A 114 -4.17 -10.61 -4.51
CA LEU A 114 -3.17 -9.57 -4.24
C LEU A 114 -3.24 -9.06 -2.79
N THR A 115 -4.44 -8.85 -2.27
CA THR A 115 -4.67 -8.45 -0.87
C THR A 115 -4.16 -9.48 0.13
N HIS A 116 -4.28 -10.77 -0.19
CA HIS A 116 -3.77 -11.86 0.64
C HIS A 116 -2.25 -11.88 0.63
N ASN A 117 -1.62 -11.70 -0.53
CA ASN A 117 -0.17 -11.55 -0.63
C ASN A 117 0.35 -10.36 0.19
N ILE A 118 -0.33 -9.20 0.11
CA ILE A 118 0.03 -8.01 0.90
C ILE A 118 -0.07 -8.32 2.40
N ALA A 119 -1.17 -8.93 2.86
CA ALA A 119 -1.37 -9.30 4.26
C ALA A 119 -0.28 -10.26 4.77
N LEU A 120 0.05 -11.32 4.01
CA LEU A 120 1.14 -12.24 4.37
C LEU A 120 2.49 -11.52 4.41
N SER A 121 2.75 -10.68 3.41
CA SER A 121 4.02 -9.96 3.27
C SER A 121 4.25 -9.01 4.43
N ILE A 122 3.28 -8.16 4.76
CA ILE A 122 3.42 -7.21 5.86
C ILE A 122 3.48 -7.92 7.22
N SER A 123 2.70 -8.98 7.42
CA SER A 123 2.67 -9.72 8.69
C SER A 123 3.99 -10.46 8.93
N SER A 124 4.58 -11.05 7.88
CA SER A 124 5.92 -11.64 7.97
C SER A 124 7.02 -10.62 8.28
N LEU A 125 6.87 -9.36 7.85
CA LEU A 125 7.81 -8.28 8.16
C LEU A 125 7.65 -7.71 9.57
N LEU A 126 6.48 -7.93 10.18
CA LEU A 126 6.15 -7.51 11.53
C LEU A 126 6.26 -8.66 12.54
N GLU A 127 6.61 -9.87 12.08
CA GLU A 127 6.66 -11.09 12.90
C GLU A 127 5.34 -11.35 13.64
N ARG A 128 4.24 -11.21 12.90
CA ARG A 128 2.87 -11.41 13.39
C ARG A 128 2.14 -12.47 12.57
N GLU A 129 1.15 -13.08 13.21
CA GLU A 129 0.11 -13.81 12.49
C GLU A 129 -0.63 -12.86 11.54
N PRO A 130 -0.94 -13.31 10.31
CA PRO A 130 -1.64 -12.47 9.37
C PRO A 130 -3.03 -12.15 9.88
N LEU A 131 -3.27 -10.87 10.16
CA LEU A 131 -4.63 -10.36 10.23
C LEU A 131 -5.27 -10.61 8.85
N LEU A 132 -6.50 -11.11 8.85
CA LEU A 132 -7.33 -11.19 7.64
C LEU A 132 -7.27 -9.85 6.90
N THR A 133 -7.45 -9.87 5.57
CA THR A 133 -7.17 -8.82 4.56
C THR A 133 -7.92 -7.48 4.73
N SER A 134 -8.19 -7.06 5.96
CA SER A 134 -8.71 -5.77 6.35
C SER A 134 -7.74 -4.67 5.93
N ASN A 135 -8.28 -3.66 5.28
CA ASN A 135 -7.55 -2.47 4.87
C ASN A 135 -7.88 -1.25 5.74
N GLY A 136 -8.57 -1.45 6.87
CA GLY A 136 -8.94 -0.37 7.78
C GLY A 136 -10.09 0.51 7.30
N ILE A 137 -10.81 0.11 6.25
CA ILE A 137 -11.95 0.87 5.75
C ILE A 137 -13.09 0.88 6.77
N VAL A 138 -13.62 2.06 7.04
CA VAL A 138 -14.78 2.30 7.90
C VAL A 138 -15.80 3.10 7.10
N VAL A 139 -17.07 2.74 7.21
CA VAL A 139 -18.16 3.50 6.57
C VAL A 139 -18.36 4.80 7.34
N PRO A 140 -18.23 6.00 6.71
CA PRO A 140 -18.49 7.27 7.38
C PRO A 140 -19.90 7.36 7.97
N ALA A 141 -20.02 8.10 9.07
CA ALA A 141 -21.30 8.38 9.69
C ALA A 141 -22.26 9.09 8.71
N GLY A 142 -23.56 8.74 8.80
CA GLY A 142 -24.60 9.34 7.97
C GLY A 142 -24.76 8.74 6.56
N LEU A 143 -23.90 7.81 6.15
CA LEU A 143 -24.16 7.03 4.94
C LEU A 143 -25.28 6.02 5.18
N VAL A 144 -26.28 6.05 4.28
CA VAL A 144 -27.44 5.15 4.34
C VAL A 144 -27.27 4.07 3.30
N HIS A 145 -27.23 2.82 3.75
CA HIS A 145 -27.16 1.66 2.87
C HIS A 145 -28.31 1.70 1.85
N ARG A 146 -27.94 1.56 0.56
CA ARG A 146 -28.88 1.60 -0.59
C ARG A 146 -29.73 2.88 -0.70
N LYS A 147 -29.27 4.03 -0.19
CA LYS A 147 -29.94 5.35 -0.39
C LYS A 147 -30.35 5.60 -1.85
N TYR A 148 -29.51 5.18 -2.78
CA TYR A 148 -29.74 5.28 -4.22
C TYR A 148 -29.81 3.91 -4.90
N ALA A 149 -30.69 3.02 -4.43
CA ALA A 149 -30.76 1.62 -4.84
C ALA A 149 -30.90 1.35 -6.36
N LYS A 150 -31.34 2.36 -7.14
CA LYS A 150 -31.55 2.25 -8.60
C LYS A 150 -30.49 3.00 -9.43
N ARG A 151 -29.54 3.70 -8.80
CA ARG A 151 -28.47 4.38 -9.52
C ARG A 151 -27.38 3.37 -9.89
N ILE A 152 -26.96 3.40 -11.14
CA ILE A 152 -25.84 2.63 -11.65
C ILE A 152 -24.62 3.57 -11.65
N LEU A 153 -23.53 3.14 -11.01
CA LEU A 153 -22.25 3.82 -11.11
C LEU A 153 -21.44 3.13 -12.21
N ILE A 154 -21.11 3.88 -13.26
CA ILE A 154 -20.23 3.42 -14.33
C ILE A 154 -18.88 4.08 -14.08
N HIS A 155 -17.88 3.28 -13.72
CA HIS A 155 -16.50 3.76 -13.61
C HIS A 155 -15.90 3.79 -15.03
N PRO A 156 -15.56 4.96 -15.58
CA PRO A 156 -15.28 5.11 -17.02
C PRO A 156 -13.88 4.62 -17.45
N THR A 157 -13.03 4.18 -16.53
CA THR A 157 -11.63 3.84 -16.82
C THR A 157 -11.17 2.62 -16.04
N SER A 158 -10.57 1.65 -16.74
CA SER A 158 -9.69 0.62 -16.18
C SER A 158 -8.29 0.86 -16.73
#